data_AF-A0A7R9DM65-F1
#
_entry.id   AF-A0A7R9DM65-F1
#
_cell.length_a   1.000
_cell.length_b   1.000
_cell.length_c   1.000
_cell.angle_alpha   90.00
_cell.angle_beta   90.00
_cell.angle_gamma   90.00
#
_symmetry.space_group_name_H-M   'P 1'
#
loop_
_entity.id
_entity.type
_entity.pdbx_description
1 polymer ?
#
loop_
_entity_poly.entity_id
_entity_poly.type
_entity_poly.pdbx_seq_one_letter_code
_entity_poly.pdbx_strand_id
1 'polypeptide(L)'
;GSSKEDFEEDLKKLTAECIQENNLELTDKDKEDLEKKMCPSSEVAKCMLTCVEQKAGWMDGVQFSLNKTKEAMGKVFTDNEATLKMMEQLVEFCHKKVGHVDEECGAGYRVCECMVSHTG
;
A
#
# COMPACT_ATOMS: atom_id res chain seq x y z
N GLY A 1 -12.86 -0.17 -17.19
CA GLY A 1 -11.53 -0.76 -16.92
C GLY A 1 -10.72 0.36 -16.34
N SER A 2 -10.21 0.21 -15.13
CA SER A 2 -9.45 1.29 -14.49
C SER A 2 -8.05 1.31 -15.08
N SER A 3 -7.66 2.43 -15.65
CA SER A 3 -6.31 2.65 -16.16
C SER A 3 -5.34 2.88 -14.99
N LYS A 4 -4.03 2.79 -15.25
CA LYS A 4 -2.99 3.18 -14.29
C LYS A 4 -3.19 4.61 -13.78
N GLU A 5 -3.67 5.51 -14.63
CA GLU A 5 -3.91 6.92 -14.31
C GLU A 5 -5.07 7.07 -13.31
N ASP A 6 -6.16 6.32 -13.51
CA ASP A 6 -7.29 6.29 -12.56
C ASP A 6 -6.84 5.77 -11.19
N PHE A 7 -6.00 4.74 -11.17
CA PHE A 7 -5.44 4.20 -9.93
C PHE A 7 -4.54 5.21 -9.20
N GLU A 8 -3.70 5.95 -9.92
CA GLU A 8 -2.87 7.01 -9.33
C GLU A 8 -3.72 8.18 -8.81
N GLU A 9 -4.83 8.51 -9.47
CA GLU A 9 -5.79 9.53 -8.99
C GLU A 9 -6.52 9.06 -7.72
N ASP A 10 -6.96 7.82 -7.68
CA ASP A 10 -7.63 7.22 -6.52
C ASP A 10 -6.69 7.21 -5.30
N LEU A 11 -5.42 6.80 -5.47
CA LEU A 11 -4.44 6.85 -4.39
C LEU A 11 -4.21 8.28 -3.85
N LYS A 12 -4.21 9.30 -4.73
CA LYS A 12 -4.09 10.71 -4.30
C LYS A 12 -5.29 11.14 -3.46
N LYS A 13 -6.51 10.77 -3.87
CA LYS A 13 -7.73 11.05 -3.10
C LYS A 13 -7.70 10.39 -1.73
N LEU A 14 -7.38 9.10 -1.69
CA LEU A 14 -7.25 8.35 -0.44
C LEU A 14 -6.18 8.94 0.48
N THR A 15 -5.06 9.39 -0.08
CA THR A 15 -3.99 10.05 0.68
C THR A 15 -4.51 11.33 1.35
N ALA A 16 -5.23 12.19 0.60
CA ALA A 16 -5.81 13.40 1.13
C ALA A 16 -6.86 13.11 2.23
N GLU A 17 -7.72 12.12 2.02
CA GLU A 17 -8.69 11.67 3.02
C GLU A 17 -8.00 11.20 4.31
N CYS A 18 -6.98 10.34 4.21
CA CYS A 18 -6.27 9.82 5.37
C CYS A 18 -5.54 10.90 6.17
N ILE A 19 -4.95 11.89 5.48
CA ILE A 19 -4.35 13.06 6.13
C ILE A 19 -5.40 13.84 6.92
N GLN A 20 -6.57 14.08 6.32
CA GLN A 20 -7.63 14.86 6.94
C GLN A 20 -8.30 14.11 8.11
N GLU A 21 -8.64 12.83 7.94
CA GLU A 21 -9.35 12.03 8.95
C GLU A 21 -8.51 11.81 10.22
N ASN A 22 -7.20 11.67 10.06
CA ASN A 22 -6.27 11.38 11.15
C ASN A 22 -5.50 12.62 11.64
N ASN A 23 -5.80 13.80 11.09
CA ASN A 23 -5.13 15.07 11.40
C ASN A 23 -3.60 14.95 11.34
N LEU A 24 -3.10 14.36 10.24
CA LEU A 24 -1.68 14.05 10.08
C LEU A 24 -0.92 15.25 9.56
N GLU A 25 0.19 15.58 10.21
CA GLU A 25 1.12 16.61 9.75
C GLU A 25 2.34 15.95 9.12
N LEU A 26 2.31 15.79 7.79
CA LEU A 26 3.45 15.24 7.04
C LEU A 26 4.58 16.27 6.92
N THR A 27 5.78 15.86 7.28
CA THR A 27 6.99 16.65 7.04
C THR A 27 7.33 16.68 5.54
N ASP A 28 8.20 17.60 5.13
CA ASP A 28 8.64 17.63 3.72
C ASP A 28 9.39 16.36 3.32
N LYS A 29 10.09 15.72 4.27
CA LYS A 29 10.71 14.42 4.06
C LYS A 29 9.67 13.32 3.82
N ASP A 30 8.56 13.34 4.56
CA ASP A 30 7.50 12.35 4.38
C ASP A 30 6.87 12.47 2.98
N LYS A 31 6.65 13.69 2.52
CA LYS A 31 6.16 13.97 1.16
C LYS A 31 7.14 13.46 0.11
N GLU A 32 8.44 13.72 0.28
CA GLU A 32 9.49 13.25 -0.63
C GLU A 32 9.58 11.70 -0.68
N ASP A 33 9.53 11.04 0.47
CA ASP A 33 9.57 9.57 0.55
C ASP A 33 8.34 8.96 -0.18
N LEU A 34 7.17 9.58 -0.06
CA LEU A 34 5.94 9.17 -0.74
C LEU A 34 5.99 9.39 -2.25
N GLU A 35 6.44 10.55 -2.69
CA GLU A 35 6.62 10.86 -4.12
C GLU A 35 7.58 9.88 -4.79
N LYS A 36 8.63 9.46 -4.07
CA LYS A 36 9.59 8.45 -4.53
C LYS A 36 9.09 7.02 -4.46
N LYS A 37 7.85 6.78 -4.01
CA LYS A 37 7.28 5.44 -3.78
C LYS A 37 8.15 4.58 -2.87
N MET A 38 8.88 5.23 -1.95
CA MET A 38 9.66 4.56 -0.92
C MET A 38 8.76 4.27 0.27
N CYS A 39 9.05 3.18 0.99
CA CYS A 39 8.34 2.91 2.22
C CYS A 39 8.65 4.00 3.25
N PRO A 40 7.64 4.71 3.77
CA PRO A 40 7.86 5.82 4.69
C PRO A 40 8.47 5.32 6.00
N SER A 41 9.38 6.11 6.57
CA SER A 41 10.11 5.73 7.79
C SER A 41 9.55 6.35 9.07
N SER A 42 8.91 7.53 8.96
CA SER A 42 8.30 8.22 10.10
C SER A 42 6.99 7.54 10.53
N GLU A 43 6.66 7.65 11.82
CA GLU A 43 5.44 7.06 12.37
C GLU A 43 4.17 7.64 11.75
N VAL A 44 4.13 8.97 11.56
CA VAL A 44 3.02 9.68 10.89
C VAL A 44 2.81 9.14 9.47
N ALA A 45 3.89 8.98 8.70
CA ALA A 45 3.78 8.52 7.33
C ALA A 45 3.47 7.02 7.24
N LYS A 46 3.86 6.21 8.23
CA LYS A 46 3.43 4.79 8.35
C LYS A 46 1.93 4.68 8.65
N CYS A 47 1.41 5.51 9.56
CA CYS A 47 -0.03 5.58 9.85
C CYS A 47 -0.82 5.95 8.58
N MET A 48 -0.37 6.98 7.87
CA MET A 48 -1.00 7.41 6.61
C MET A 48 -0.95 6.29 5.57
N LEU A 49 0.18 5.59 5.39
CA LEU A 49 0.29 4.48 4.44
C LEU A 49 -0.72 3.38 4.79
N THR A 50 -0.78 2.97 6.05
CA THR A 50 -1.71 1.93 6.48
C THR A 50 -3.17 2.35 6.25
N CYS A 51 -3.54 3.60 6.53
CA CYS A 51 -4.88 4.12 6.24
C CYS A 51 -5.21 4.05 4.74
N VAL A 52 -4.28 4.43 3.87
CA VAL A 52 -4.47 4.35 2.42
C VAL A 52 -4.66 2.91 1.97
N GLU A 53 -3.85 1.98 2.47
CA GLU A 53 -3.94 0.56 2.12
C GLU A 53 -5.23 -0.09 2.64
N GLN A 54 -5.74 0.32 3.80
CA GLN A 54 -7.05 -0.08 4.31
C GLN A 54 -8.18 0.42 3.41
N LYS A 55 -8.19 1.70 3.04
CA LYS A 55 -9.23 2.28 2.16
C LYS A 55 -9.15 1.75 0.72
N ALA A 56 -7.95 1.47 0.22
CA ALA A 56 -7.73 0.79 -1.05
C ALA A 56 -8.16 -0.69 -1.00
N GLY A 57 -8.50 -1.20 0.18
CA GLY A 57 -8.98 -2.56 0.40
C GLY A 57 -7.87 -3.60 0.49
N TRP A 58 -6.58 -3.21 0.53
CA TRP A 58 -5.47 -4.16 0.61
C TRP A 58 -5.31 -4.74 2.02
N MET A 59 -5.85 -4.05 3.01
CA MET A 59 -5.84 -4.46 4.40
C MET A 59 -7.25 -4.65 4.96
N ASP A 60 -7.34 -5.53 5.94
CA ASP A 60 -8.52 -5.74 6.79
C ASP A 60 -8.09 -5.48 8.25
N GLY A 61 -8.26 -4.24 8.69
CA GLY A 61 -7.63 -3.74 9.92
C GLY A 61 -6.11 -3.86 9.83
N VAL A 62 -5.52 -4.68 10.71
CA VAL A 62 -4.06 -4.90 10.78
C VAL A 62 -3.57 -6.08 9.93
N GLN A 63 -4.48 -6.76 9.24
CA GLN A 63 -4.14 -7.94 8.44
C GLN A 63 -4.11 -7.62 6.95
N PHE A 64 -3.00 -7.96 6.30
CA PHE A 64 -2.88 -7.88 4.85
C PHE A 64 -3.76 -8.93 4.15
N SER A 65 -4.65 -8.48 3.27
CA SER A 65 -5.66 -9.32 2.62
C SER A 65 -5.24 -9.78 1.23
N LEU A 66 -4.76 -11.02 1.13
CA LEU A 66 -4.32 -11.63 -0.13
C LEU A 66 -5.38 -11.49 -1.25
N ASN A 67 -6.63 -11.82 -0.96
CA ASN A 67 -7.70 -11.83 -1.97
C ASN A 67 -8.05 -10.42 -2.46
N LYS A 68 -8.21 -9.47 -1.53
CA LYS A 68 -8.56 -8.10 -1.90
C LYS A 68 -7.41 -7.40 -2.63
N THR A 69 -6.17 -7.65 -2.23
CA THR A 69 -4.99 -7.12 -2.95
C THR A 69 -4.89 -7.69 -4.37
N LYS A 70 -5.11 -9.00 -4.57
CA LYS A 70 -5.15 -9.59 -5.91
C LYS A 70 -6.24 -8.99 -6.79
N GLU A 71 -7.42 -8.76 -6.24
CA GLU A 71 -8.52 -8.11 -6.96
C GLU A 71 -8.14 -6.69 -7.39
N ALA A 72 -7.55 -5.91 -6.49
CA ALA A 72 -7.08 -4.57 -6.80
C ALA A 72 -5.99 -4.58 -7.88
N MET A 73 -5.02 -5.50 -7.81
CA MET A 73 -3.97 -5.66 -8.82
C MET A 73 -4.52 -6.06 -10.19
N GLY A 74 -5.51 -6.96 -10.23
CA GLY A 74 -6.17 -7.36 -11.46
C GLY A 74 -6.90 -6.21 -12.16
N LYS A 75 -7.33 -5.19 -11.41
CA LYS A 75 -7.92 -3.96 -11.97
C LYS A 75 -6.89 -3.00 -12.54
N VAL A 76 -5.66 -3.01 -12.02
CA VAL A 76 -4.58 -2.07 -12.38
C VAL A 76 -3.70 -2.61 -13.51
N PHE A 77 -3.41 -3.92 -13.50
CA PHE A 77 -2.49 -4.57 -14.44
C PHE A 77 -3.21 -5.39 -15.52
N THR A 78 -4.40 -4.97 -15.94
CA THR A 78 -5.21 -5.70 -16.94
C THR A 78 -4.47 -5.98 -18.24
N ASP A 79 -3.56 -5.08 -18.62
CA ASP A 79 -2.87 -5.11 -19.91
C ASP A 79 -1.44 -5.67 -19.82
N ASN A 80 -1.02 -6.14 -18.63
CA ASN A 80 0.33 -6.67 -18.41
C ASN A 80 0.30 -7.92 -17.51
N GLU A 81 -0.03 -9.05 -18.13
CA GLU A 81 -0.16 -10.35 -17.46
C GLU A 81 1.14 -10.82 -16.77
N ALA A 82 2.30 -10.49 -17.34
CA ALA A 82 3.60 -10.84 -16.76
C ALA A 82 3.82 -10.10 -15.43
N THR A 83 3.56 -8.79 -15.41
CA THR A 83 3.60 -7.99 -14.18
C THR A 83 2.53 -8.43 -13.19
N LEU A 84 1.31 -8.74 -13.64
CA LEU A 84 0.26 -9.24 -12.76
C LEU A 84 0.69 -10.52 -12.04
N LYS A 85 1.21 -11.53 -12.77
CA LYS A 85 1.70 -12.78 -12.16
C LYS A 85 2.84 -12.55 -11.17
N MET A 86 3.78 -11.68 -11.50
CA MET A 86 4.87 -11.32 -10.59
C MET A 86 4.35 -10.68 -9.30
N MET A 87 3.39 -9.76 -9.42
CA MET A 87 2.77 -9.10 -8.28
C MET A 87 1.94 -10.07 -7.43
N GLU A 88 1.19 -10.99 -8.05
CA GLU A 88 0.45 -12.03 -7.32
C GLU A 88 1.38 -12.92 -6.48
N GLN A 89 2.52 -13.34 -7.04
CA GLN A 89 3.54 -14.11 -6.30
C GLN A 89 4.14 -13.32 -5.14
N LEU A 90 4.41 -12.03 -5.36
CA LEU A 90 4.95 -11.13 -4.34
C LEU A 90 3.97 -10.95 -3.18
N VAL A 91 2.69 -10.72 -3.47
CA VAL A 91 1.63 -10.59 -2.47
C VAL A 91 1.48 -11.88 -1.67
N GLU A 92 1.49 -13.05 -2.33
CA GLU A 92 1.44 -14.33 -1.62
C GLU A 92 2.62 -14.53 -0.68
N PHE A 93 3.82 -14.17 -1.12
CA PHE A 93 5.03 -14.23 -0.31
C PHE A 93 4.91 -13.30 0.91
N CYS A 94 4.54 -12.03 0.67
CA CYS A 94 4.45 -11.05 1.75
C CYS A 94 3.32 -11.33 2.72
N HIS A 95 2.18 -11.85 2.26
CA HIS A 95 1.11 -12.33 3.14
C HIS A 95 1.59 -13.42 4.10
N LYS A 96 2.38 -14.39 3.61
CA LYS A 96 2.96 -15.45 4.46
C LYS A 96 4.03 -14.92 5.41
N LYS A 97 4.82 -13.93 4.99
CA LYS A 97 5.98 -13.43 5.73
C LYS A 97 5.61 -12.40 6.81
N VAL A 98 4.69 -11.49 6.50
CA VAL A 98 4.29 -10.41 7.42
C VAL A 98 3.43 -10.94 8.57
N GLY A 99 2.58 -11.94 8.32
CA GLY A 99 1.75 -12.53 9.36
C GLY A 99 0.75 -11.53 9.97
N HIS A 100 0.55 -11.61 11.29
CA HIS A 100 -0.24 -10.64 12.05
C HIS A 100 0.68 -9.52 12.55
N VAL A 101 0.22 -8.26 12.46
CA VAL A 101 0.95 -7.10 12.97
C VAL A 101 0.18 -6.52 14.13
N ASP A 102 0.81 -6.40 15.30
CA ASP A 102 0.17 -5.90 16.53
C ASP A 102 0.01 -4.37 16.55
N GLU A 103 0.62 -3.67 15.59
CA GLU A 103 0.62 -2.21 15.51
C GLU A 103 -0.15 -1.72 14.28
N GLU A 104 -1.23 -0.99 14.52
CA GLU A 104 -2.17 -0.53 13.50
C GLU A 104 -1.51 0.36 12.45
N CYS A 105 -0.64 1.29 12.85
CA CYS A 105 0.12 2.13 11.93
C CYS A 105 1.31 1.43 11.27
N GLY A 106 1.81 0.35 11.86
CA GLY A 106 2.98 -0.38 11.38
C GLY A 106 2.65 -1.46 10.34
N ALA A 107 1.38 -1.87 10.26
CA ALA A 107 0.96 -2.99 9.44
C ALA A 107 1.18 -2.75 7.95
N GLY A 108 0.80 -1.59 7.43
CA GLY A 108 1.05 -1.26 6.02
C GLY A 108 2.53 -1.07 5.69
N TYR A 109 3.31 -0.52 6.63
CA TYR A 109 4.77 -0.43 6.47
C TYR A 109 5.43 -1.80 6.29
N ARG A 110 5.03 -2.81 7.07
CA ARG A 110 5.58 -4.17 6.94
C ARG A 110 5.28 -4.81 5.59
N VAL A 111 4.09 -4.53 5.04
CA VAL A 111 3.70 -4.96 3.70
C VAL A 111 4.59 -4.27 2.66
N CYS A 112 4.70 -2.95 2.73
CA CYS A 112 5.56 -2.17 1.84
C CYS A 112 7.02 -2.65 1.90
N GLU A 113 7.58 -2.80 3.10
CA GLU A 113 8.96 -3.26 3.32
C GLU A 113 9.20 -4.62 2.67
N CYS A 114 8.24 -5.55 2.83
CA CYS A 114 8.33 -6.85 2.19
C CYS A 114 8.30 -6.76 0.66
N MET A 115 7.41 -5.94 0.09
CA MET A 115 7.30 -5.78 -1.36
C MET A 115 8.58 -5.20 -1.96
N VAL A 116 9.08 -4.09 -1.39
CA VAL A 116 10.28 -3.40 -1.88
C VAL A 116 11.54 -4.26 -1.74
N SER A 117 11.67 -5.02 -0.64
CA SER A 117 12.84 -5.88 -0.40
C SER A 117 12.93 -7.09 -1.35
N HIS A 118 11.86 -7.39 -2.09
CA HIS A 118 11.80 -8.57 -2.98
C HIS A 118 11.75 -8.20 -4.46
N THR A 119 11.64 -6.91 -4.78
CA THR A 119 11.78 -6.38 -6.15
C THR A 119 13.17 -5.81 -6.45
N GLY A 120 14.10 -5.89 -5.48
CA GLY A 120 15.50 -5.46 -5.59
C GLY A 120 16.43 -6.56 -6.11
#